data_AF-A0AAE9SSL2-F1
#
_entry.id   AF-A0AAE9SSL2-F1
#
_cell.length_a   1.000
_cell.length_b   1.000
_cell.length_c   1.000
_cell.angle_alpha   90.00
_cell.angle_beta   90.00
_cell.angle_gamma   90.00
#
_symmetry.space_group_name_H-M   'P 1'
#
loop_
_entity.id
_entity.type
_entity.pdbx_description
1 polymer ?
#
loop_
_entity_poly.entity_id
_entity_poly.type
_entity_poly.pdbx_seq_one_letter_code
_entity_poly.pdbx_strand_id
1 'polypeptide(L)'
;MPFDLQGTLRRLKPHKRLKRITRRPDSDLAWASGEPLIGGALMLDTSVYLDVLQARTPAAVDELLTYRVCHHSAVCLAELTHVFGRLDPAHPATGGVLQTIRGVIEDIPPHRLQAPDIAMWGEAGMLAGELARLSGAPKGAGHERKYLNDALIHLQARSIGASVLTGNVGDFDFLNQLVPSVPIVLYRQT
;
A
#
# COMPACT_ATOMS: atom_id res chain seq x y z
N MET A 1 5.82 18.14 8.81
CA MET A 1 5.54 19.54 8.39
C MET A 1 4.06 19.84 8.60
N PRO A 2 3.61 21.10 8.79
CA PRO A 2 2.18 21.41 8.77
C PRO A 2 1.59 21.09 7.39
N PHE A 3 0.31 20.73 7.35
CA PHE A 3 -0.38 20.46 6.10
C PHE A 3 -0.65 21.75 5.32
N ASP A 4 -0.10 21.86 4.09
CA ASP A 4 -0.39 22.94 3.15
C ASP A 4 -1.50 22.53 2.17
N LEU A 5 -2.72 22.96 2.49
CA LEU A 5 -3.90 22.71 1.65
C LEU A 5 -3.79 23.38 0.27
N GLN A 6 -3.32 24.63 0.20
CA GLN A 6 -3.27 25.37 -1.07
C GLN A 6 -2.25 24.77 -2.02
N GLY A 7 -1.05 24.44 -1.53
CA GLY A 7 -0.02 23.77 -2.31
C GLY A 7 -0.46 22.38 -2.77
N THR A 8 -1.17 21.63 -1.91
CA THR A 8 -1.69 20.31 -2.26
C THR A 8 -2.79 20.39 -3.34
N LEU A 9 -3.74 21.33 -3.23
CA LEU A 9 -4.75 21.58 -4.26
C LEU A 9 -4.12 21.99 -5.61
N ARG A 10 -3.06 22.80 -5.58
CA ARG A 10 -2.33 23.21 -6.78
C ARG A 10 -1.58 22.03 -7.44
N ARG A 11 -1.06 21.08 -6.65
CA ARG A 11 -0.36 19.89 -7.15
C ARG A 11 -1.33 18.85 -7.70
N LEU A 12 -2.31 18.42 -6.89
CA LEU A 12 -3.24 17.34 -7.26
C LEU A 12 -4.29 17.77 -8.27
N LYS A 13 -4.72 19.05 -8.21
CA LYS A 13 -5.76 19.66 -9.05
C LYS A 13 -7.03 18.80 -9.17
N PRO A 14 -7.65 18.35 -8.06
CA PRO A 14 -8.70 17.35 -8.13
C PRO A 14 -9.94 17.79 -8.92
N HIS A 15 -10.22 19.10 -8.89
CA HIS A 15 -11.29 19.72 -9.67
C HIS A 15 -11.11 19.62 -11.19
N LYS A 16 -9.88 19.36 -11.69
CA LYS A 16 -9.61 19.20 -13.13
C LYS A 16 -9.74 17.76 -13.61
N ARG A 17 -9.76 16.78 -12.71
CA ARG A 17 -9.87 15.36 -13.08
C ARG A 17 -11.34 14.98 -13.14
N LEU A 18 -11.89 14.92 -14.36
CA LEU A 18 -13.30 14.63 -14.60
C LEU A 18 -13.55 13.25 -15.18
N LYS A 19 -12.55 12.67 -15.85
CA LYS A 19 -12.67 11.36 -16.50
C LYS A 19 -12.46 10.26 -15.48
N ARG A 20 -13.25 9.19 -15.60
CA ARG A 20 -13.03 7.95 -14.86
C ARG A 20 -11.60 7.46 -15.09
N ILE A 21 -11.02 6.92 -14.04
CA ILE A 21 -9.73 6.24 -14.12
C ILE A 21 -9.99 4.78 -14.47
N THR A 22 -9.18 4.25 -15.37
CA THR A 22 -9.24 2.85 -15.79
C THR A 22 -7.87 2.25 -15.64
N ARG A 23 -7.83 0.94 -15.39
CA ARG A 23 -6.56 0.26 -15.20
C ARG A 23 -5.79 0.27 -16.51
N ARG A 24 -4.50 0.58 -16.45
CA ARG A 24 -3.60 0.45 -17.60
C ARG A 24 -3.46 -1.03 -18.02
N PRO A 25 -3.14 -1.30 -19.30
CA PRO A 25 -2.82 -2.66 -19.74
C PRO A 25 -1.55 -3.18 -19.03
N ASP A 26 -1.42 -4.50 -18.92
CA ASP A 26 -0.29 -5.13 -18.21
C ASP A 26 1.08 -4.73 -18.76
N SER A 27 1.17 -4.45 -20.07
CA SER A 27 2.38 -4.00 -20.74
C SER A 27 2.92 -2.66 -20.23
N ASP A 28 2.06 -1.85 -19.61
CA ASP A 28 2.37 -0.50 -19.15
C ASP A 28 2.63 -0.46 -17.63
N LEU A 29 2.61 -1.62 -16.98
CA LEU A 29 2.79 -1.77 -15.54
C LEU A 29 4.15 -2.41 -15.22
N ALA A 30 4.77 -1.95 -14.14
CA ALA A 30 6.00 -2.52 -13.63
C ALA A 30 5.69 -3.75 -12.76
N TRP A 31 6.09 -4.92 -13.23
CA TRP A 31 5.88 -6.20 -12.56
C TRP A 31 7.15 -6.66 -11.83
N ALA A 32 6.98 -7.30 -10.68
CA ALA A 32 8.06 -7.87 -9.89
C ALA A 32 9.00 -8.79 -10.69
N SER A 33 8.46 -9.55 -11.66
CA SER A 33 9.26 -10.42 -12.53
C SER A 33 10.17 -9.67 -13.52
N GLY A 34 9.91 -8.39 -13.78
CA GLY A 34 10.74 -7.53 -14.62
C GLY A 34 11.66 -6.61 -13.83
N GLU A 35 11.61 -6.64 -12.49
CA GLU A 35 12.42 -5.79 -11.63
C GLU A 35 13.80 -6.43 -11.37
N PRO A 36 14.89 -5.64 -11.35
CA PRO A 36 16.21 -6.16 -10.99
C PRO A 36 16.26 -6.58 -9.51
N LEU A 37 16.97 -7.64 -9.17
CA LEU A 37 17.06 -8.09 -7.77
C LEU A 37 17.68 -7.03 -6.85
N ILE A 38 18.74 -6.38 -7.32
CA ILE A 38 19.37 -5.26 -6.63
C ILE A 38 18.74 -3.96 -7.15
N GLY A 39 18.26 -3.12 -6.24
CA GLY A 39 17.61 -1.87 -6.58
C GLY A 39 17.31 -0.98 -5.38
N GLY A 40 16.49 0.04 -5.60
CA GLY A 40 16.01 0.92 -4.54
C GLY A 40 15.20 0.19 -3.48
N ALA A 41 15.02 0.84 -2.34
CA ALA A 41 14.26 0.28 -1.23
C ALA A 41 12.77 0.07 -1.61
N LEU A 42 12.11 -0.82 -0.87
CA LEU A 42 10.70 -1.16 -1.03
C LEU A 42 9.88 -0.63 0.16
N MET A 43 8.70 -0.10 -0.09
CA MET A 43 7.65 0.10 0.91
C MET A 43 6.64 -1.04 0.75
N LEU A 44 6.46 -1.84 1.79
CA LEU A 44 5.57 -3.01 1.72
C LEU A 44 4.12 -2.62 2.01
N ASP A 45 3.23 -2.94 1.07
CA ASP A 45 1.79 -2.93 1.30
C ASP A 45 1.36 -4.13 2.17
N THR A 46 0.22 -4.04 2.86
CA THR A 46 -0.31 -5.11 3.72
C THR A 46 -0.55 -6.40 2.95
N SER A 47 -0.95 -6.30 1.67
CA SER A 47 -1.14 -7.47 0.80
C SER A 47 0.11 -8.36 0.73
N VAL A 48 1.31 -7.77 0.76
CA VAL A 48 2.58 -8.51 0.73
C VAL A 48 2.71 -9.43 1.94
N TYR A 49 2.49 -8.92 3.15
CA TYR A 49 2.60 -9.71 4.37
C TYR A 49 1.60 -10.87 4.37
N LEU A 50 0.35 -10.59 3.99
CA LEU A 50 -0.70 -11.61 3.96
C LEU A 50 -0.41 -12.68 2.91
N ASP A 51 0.10 -12.28 1.75
CA ASP A 51 0.43 -13.21 0.68
C ASP A 51 1.66 -14.07 1.01
N VAL A 52 2.69 -13.50 1.64
CA VAL A 52 3.84 -14.28 2.15
C VAL A 52 3.38 -15.30 3.18
N LEU A 53 2.57 -14.87 4.17
CA LEU A 53 2.05 -15.75 5.21
C LEU A 53 1.18 -16.89 4.67
N GLN A 54 0.52 -16.66 3.54
CA GLN A 54 -0.34 -17.64 2.88
C GLN A 54 0.38 -18.43 1.77
N ALA A 55 1.70 -18.23 1.61
CA ALA A 55 2.50 -18.83 0.55
C ALA A 55 1.91 -18.57 -0.86
N ARG A 56 1.43 -17.35 -1.09
CA ARG A 56 0.86 -16.88 -2.37
C ARG A 56 1.76 -15.90 -3.11
N THR A 57 2.91 -15.53 -2.55
CA THR A 57 3.86 -14.69 -3.28
C THR A 57 4.54 -15.50 -4.39
N PRO A 58 4.69 -14.93 -5.60
CA PRO A 58 5.51 -15.55 -6.62
C PRO A 58 7.00 -15.42 -6.27
N ALA A 59 7.83 -16.34 -6.77
CA ALA A 59 9.27 -16.38 -6.47
C ALA A 59 9.99 -15.03 -6.67
N ALA A 60 9.63 -14.27 -7.71
CA ALA A 60 10.22 -12.95 -7.95
C ALA A 60 9.98 -11.96 -6.79
N VAL A 61 8.84 -12.07 -6.10
CA VAL A 61 8.57 -11.26 -4.90
C VAL A 61 9.47 -11.68 -3.74
N ASP A 62 9.61 -12.98 -3.50
CA ASP A 62 10.47 -13.51 -2.44
C ASP A 62 11.93 -13.10 -2.64
N GLU A 63 12.41 -13.12 -3.89
CA GLU A 63 13.75 -12.64 -4.25
C GLU A 63 13.90 -11.13 -3.96
N LEU A 64 12.93 -10.30 -4.35
CA LEU A 64 12.96 -8.86 -4.06
C LEU A 64 12.97 -8.58 -2.55
N LEU A 65 12.16 -9.29 -1.77
CA LEU A 65 12.12 -9.18 -0.31
C LEU A 65 13.45 -9.59 0.34
N THR A 66 14.14 -10.57 -0.26
CA THR A 66 15.44 -11.05 0.21
C THR A 66 16.57 -10.05 -0.04
N TYR A 67 16.60 -9.44 -1.23
CA TYR A 67 17.75 -8.65 -1.68
C TYR A 67 17.61 -7.13 -1.52
N ARG A 68 16.38 -6.60 -1.37
CA ARG A 68 16.16 -5.16 -1.23
C ARG A 68 15.87 -4.75 0.21
N VAL A 69 16.21 -3.50 0.55
CA VAL A 69 15.84 -2.92 1.85
C VAL A 69 14.33 -2.73 1.89
N CYS A 70 13.66 -3.34 2.86
CA CYS A 70 12.22 -3.20 3.08
C CYS A 70 11.93 -2.18 4.20
N HIS A 71 11.06 -1.23 3.89
CA HIS A 71 10.44 -0.28 4.81
C HIS A 71 8.99 -0.66 5.05
N HIS A 72 8.51 -0.31 6.25
CA HIS A 72 7.22 -0.73 6.77
C HIS A 72 6.41 0.51 7.16
N SER A 73 5.12 0.49 6.85
CA SER A 73 4.19 1.55 7.24
C SER A 73 3.48 1.19 8.55
N ALA A 74 3.30 2.17 9.42
CA ALA A 74 2.42 2.05 10.58
C ALA A 74 0.94 1.79 10.18
N VAL A 75 0.56 2.10 8.94
CA VAL A 75 -0.74 1.71 8.36
C VAL A 75 -0.82 0.20 8.23
N CYS A 76 0.21 -0.44 7.65
CA CYS A 76 0.29 -1.90 7.56
C CYS A 76 0.31 -2.54 8.96
N LEU A 77 1.03 -1.95 9.92
CA LEU A 77 0.97 -2.40 11.32
C LEU A 77 -0.45 -2.33 11.89
N ALA A 78 -1.19 -1.24 11.66
CA ALA A 78 -2.56 -1.10 12.12
C ALA A 78 -3.50 -2.15 11.49
N GLU A 79 -3.31 -2.47 10.21
CA GLU A 79 -4.08 -3.50 9.52
C GLU A 79 -3.74 -4.91 10.00
N LEU A 80 -2.46 -5.22 10.19
CA LEU A 80 -2.02 -6.49 10.77
C LEU A 80 -2.53 -6.66 12.20
N THR A 81 -2.48 -5.61 13.01
CA THR A 81 -2.96 -5.66 14.41
C THR A 81 -4.48 -5.70 14.53
N HIS A 82 -5.23 -5.34 13.49
CA HIS A 82 -6.69 -5.39 13.48
C HIS A 82 -7.23 -6.78 13.82
N VAL A 83 -6.54 -7.85 13.41
CA VAL A 83 -6.96 -9.24 13.64
C VAL A 83 -7.04 -9.60 15.13
N PHE A 84 -6.20 -8.99 15.99
CA PHE A 84 -6.23 -9.22 17.43
C PHE A 84 -7.52 -8.73 18.09
N GLY A 85 -8.16 -7.71 17.50
CA GLY A 85 -9.46 -7.21 17.96
C GLY A 85 -10.66 -7.78 17.22
N ARG A 86 -10.44 -8.46 16.08
CA ARG A 86 -11.52 -8.86 15.15
C ARG A 86 -11.89 -10.33 15.20
N LEU A 87 -10.92 -11.22 15.45
CA LEU A 87 -11.12 -12.68 15.44
C LEU A 87 -11.91 -13.15 16.67
N ASP A 88 -12.68 -14.21 16.50
CA ASP A 88 -13.42 -14.85 17.59
C ASP A 88 -12.45 -15.63 18.51
N PRO A 89 -12.30 -15.26 19.79
CA PRO A 89 -11.43 -15.96 20.71
C PRO A 89 -11.81 -17.43 20.94
N ALA A 90 -13.08 -17.81 20.72
CA ALA A 90 -13.55 -19.18 20.89
C ALA A 90 -13.25 -20.09 19.68
N HIS A 91 -12.89 -19.53 18.52
CA HIS A 91 -12.61 -20.31 17.34
C HIS A 91 -11.25 -21.03 17.46
N PRO A 92 -11.15 -22.35 17.24
CA PRO A 92 -9.93 -23.13 17.50
C PRO A 92 -8.67 -22.64 16.75
N ALA A 93 -8.85 -22.05 15.56
CA ALA A 93 -7.73 -21.53 14.76
C ALA A 93 -7.19 -20.16 15.22
N THR A 94 -7.94 -19.42 16.05
CA THR A 94 -7.60 -18.02 16.38
C THR A 94 -6.23 -17.91 17.05
N GLY A 95 -5.92 -18.78 18.01
CA GLY A 95 -4.63 -18.76 18.70
C GLY A 95 -3.43 -18.90 17.75
N GLY A 96 -3.53 -19.81 16.77
CA GLY A 96 -2.50 -20.01 15.76
C GLY A 96 -2.31 -18.79 14.86
N VAL A 97 -3.41 -18.22 14.36
CA VAL A 97 -3.36 -17.01 13.51
C VAL A 97 -2.73 -15.83 14.25
N LEU A 98 -3.13 -15.59 15.51
CA LEU A 98 -2.57 -14.50 16.31
C LEU A 98 -1.08 -14.69 16.59
N GLN A 99 -0.63 -15.93 16.80
CA GLN A 99 0.79 -16.22 17.01
C GLN A 99 1.62 -15.98 15.75
N THR A 100 1.11 -16.37 14.58
CA THR A 100 1.78 -16.09 13.29
C THR A 100 1.92 -14.59 13.04
N ILE A 101 0.84 -13.82 13.25
CA ILE A 101 0.87 -12.36 13.05
C ILE A 101 1.78 -11.67 14.06
N ARG A 102 1.81 -12.15 15.31
CA ARG A 102 2.76 -11.68 16.33
C ARG A 102 4.20 -11.80 15.83
N GLY A 103 4.60 -12.96 15.33
CA GLY A 103 5.96 -13.17 14.81
C GLY A 103 6.34 -12.18 13.71
N VAL A 104 5.44 -11.96 12.75
CA VAL A 104 5.66 -10.96 11.69
C VAL A 104 5.88 -9.56 12.25
N ILE A 105 5.09 -9.14 13.24
CA ILE A 105 5.23 -7.80 13.84
C ILE A 105 6.55 -7.68 14.62
N GLU A 106 6.93 -8.72 15.35
CA GLU A 106 8.19 -8.75 16.13
C GLU A 106 9.44 -8.73 15.24
N ASP A 107 9.35 -9.26 14.01
CA ASP A 107 10.42 -9.24 13.01
C ASP A 107 10.59 -7.87 12.31
N ILE A 108 9.63 -6.94 12.43
CA ILE A 108 9.72 -5.60 11.81
C ILE A 108 10.78 -4.77 12.53
N PRO A 109 11.86 -4.32 11.85
CA PRO A 109 12.88 -3.50 12.49
C PRO A 109 12.32 -2.11 12.85
N PRO A 110 12.39 -1.64 14.11
CA PRO A 110 11.79 -0.37 14.53
C PRO A 110 12.26 0.85 13.73
N HIS A 111 13.52 0.88 13.30
CA HIS A 111 14.09 1.97 12.50
C HIS A 111 13.60 1.98 11.04
N ARG A 112 12.91 0.92 10.60
CA ARG A 112 12.31 0.82 9.25
C ARG A 112 10.78 0.92 9.27
N LEU A 113 10.18 0.98 10.45
CA LEU A 113 8.75 1.22 10.64
C LEU A 113 8.50 2.73 10.79
N GLN A 114 7.66 3.28 9.92
CA GLN A 114 7.42 4.72 9.87
C GLN A 114 5.92 5.03 9.89
N ALA A 115 5.55 6.06 10.64
CA ALA A 115 4.19 6.60 10.62
C ALA A 115 4.05 7.71 9.57
N PRO A 116 2.89 7.80 8.88
CA PRO A 116 2.59 8.95 8.04
C PRO A 116 2.55 10.23 8.87
N ASP A 117 3.12 11.32 8.34
CA ASP A 117 3.06 12.63 8.98
C ASP A 117 1.74 13.37 8.65
N ILE A 118 1.50 14.50 9.33
CA ILE A 118 0.26 15.29 9.18
C ILE A 118 0.03 15.71 7.71
N ALA A 119 1.09 16.04 6.98
CA ALA A 119 0.96 16.44 5.59
C ALA A 119 0.56 15.26 4.69
N MET A 120 1.09 14.06 4.96
CA MET A 120 0.67 12.83 4.28
C MET A 120 -0.79 12.51 4.55
N TRP A 121 -1.27 12.65 5.78
CA TRP A 121 -2.69 12.45 6.11
C TRP A 121 -3.62 13.37 5.32
N GLY A 122 -3.28 14.66 5.24
CA GLY A 122 -4.06 15.62 4.46
C GLY A 122 -4.08 15.33 2.96
N GLU A 123 -2.92 15.00 2.37
CA GLU A 123 -2.83 14.65 0.94
C GLU A 123 -3.51 13.31 0.63
N ALA A 124 -3.36 12.30 1.50
CA ALA A 124 -3.99 10.99 1.35
C ALA A 124 -5.52 11.09 1.38
N GLY A 125 -6.09 11.92 2.26
CA GLY A 125 -7.54 12.15 2.28
C GLY A 125 -8.07 12.71 0.96
N MET A 126 -7.32 13.62 0.33
CA MET A 126 -7.67 14.16 -0.99
C MET A 126 -7.57 13.10 -2.09
N LEU A 127 -6.50 12.29 -2.09
CA LEU A 127 -6.32 11.20 -3.05
C LEU A 127 -7.39 10.12 -2.91
N ALA A 128 -7.73 9.72 -1.69
CA ALA A 128 -8.76 8.73 -1.42
C ALA A 128 -10.14 9.18 -1.91
N GLY A 129 -10.51 10.45 -1.68
CA GLY A 129 -11.73 11.03 -2.22
C GLY A 129 -11.72 11.12 -3.75
N GLU A 130 -10.55 11.38 -4.34
CA GLU A 130 -10.39 11.38 -5.79
C GLU A 130 -10.53 9.98 -6.39
N LEU A 131 -9.90 8.96 -5.80
CA LEU A 131 -10.06 7.56 -6.17
C LEU A 131 -11.52 7.12 -6.07
N ALA A 132 -12.18 7.36 -4.94
CA ALA A 132 -13.59 6.99 -4.75
C ALA A 132 -14.50 7.60 -5.83
N ARG A 133 -14.20 8.84 -6.25
CA ARG A 133 -14.95 9.53 -7.30
C ARG A 133 -14.62 9.02 -8.70
N LEU A 134 -13.35 8.71 -8.99
CA LEU A 134 -12.87 8.42 -10.34
C LEU A 134 -12.87 6.92 -10.69
N SER A 135 -12.70 6.02 -9.71
CA SER A 135 -12.67 4.56 -9.94
C SER A 135 -14.04 4.00 -10.31
N GLY A 136 -15.11 4.73 -9.99
CA GLY A 136 -16.47 4.26 -10.18
C GLY A 136 -16.90 3.20 -9.17
N ALA A 137 -16.17 3.04 -8.07
CA ALA A 137 -16.53 2.13 -6.98
C ALA A 137 -17.91 2.48 -6.40
N PRO A 138 -18.71 1.48 -5.97
CA PRO A 138 -20.00 1.73 -5.35
C PRO A 138 -19.87 2.56 -4.07
N LYS A 139 -20.72 3.60 -3.94
CA LYS A 139 -20.79 4.39 -2.71
C LYS A 139 -21.25 3.50 -1.55
N GLY A 140 -20.65 3.67 -0.38
CA GLY A 140 -21.03 2.94 0.84
C GLY A 140 -20.50 1.49 0.93
N ALA A 141 -19.71 1.02 -0.04
CA ALA A 141 -19.11 -0.32 -0.01
C ALA A 141 -17.84 -0.43 0.88
N GLY A 142 -17.57 0.58 1.72
CA GLY A 142 -16.44 0.56 2.66
C GLY A 142 -15.06 0.76 2.04
N HIS A 143 -14.96 1.12 0.76
CA HIS A 143 -13.68 1.35 0.07
C HIS A 143 -12.93 2.60 0.58
N GLU A 144 -13.59 3.53 1.26
CA GLU A 144 -12.99 4.80 1.69
C GLU A 144 -11.78 4.60 2.61
N ARG A 145 -11.90 3.72 3.61
CA ARG A 145 -10.77 3.38 4.50
C ARG A 145 -9.64 2.71 3.73
N LYS A 146 -9.97 1.81 2.81
CA LYS A 146 -9.00 1.12 1.96
C LYS A 146 -8.20 2.13 1.13
N TYR A 147 -8.89 3.02 0.41
CA TYR A 147 -8.24 4.04 -0.42
C TYR A 147 -7.41 5.03 0.39
N LEU A 148 -7.83 5.36 1.61
CA LEU A 148 -7.03 6.18 2.50
C LEU A 148 -5.73 5.48 2.90
N ASN A 149 -5.81 4.20 3.30
CA ASN A 149 -4.66 3.40 3.69
C ASN A 149 -3.68 3.21 2.51
N ASP A 150 -4.18 2.82 1.34
CA ASP A 150 -3.38 2.67 0.12
C ASP A 150 -2.68 3.99 -0.24
N ALA A 151 -3.40 5.13 -0.16
CA ALA A 151 -2.83 6.45 -0.42
C ALA A 151 -1.73 6.84 0.59
N LEU A 152 -1.90 6.52 1.87
CA LEU A 152 -0.88 6.77 2.89
C LEU A 152 0.40 5.98 2.63
N ILE A 153 0.28 4.68 2.33
CA ILE A 153 1.42 3.81 2.01
C ILE A 153 2.17 4.35 0.78
N HIS A 154 1.41 4.73 -0.25
CA HIS A 154 1.96 5.30 -1.48
C HIS A 154 2.70 6.64 -1.23
N LEU A 155 2.15 7.53 -0.41
CA LEU A 155 2.80 8.81 -0.07
C LEU A 155 4.02 8.63 0.85
N GLN A 156 4.01 7.64 1.74
CA GLN A 156 5.18 7.30 2.54
C GLN A 156 6.32 6.80 1.67
N ALA A 157 6.06 5.90 0.72
CA ALA A 157 7.05 5.43 -0.25
C ALA A 157 7.73 6.61 -0.97
N ARG A 158 6.94 7.60 -1.41
CA ARG A 158 7.44 8.85 -2.01
C ARG A 158 8.44 9.58 -1.10
N SER A 159 8.15 9.69 0.19
CA SER A 159 8.96 10.48 1.12
C SER A 159 10.34 9.92 1.39
N ILE A 160 10.51 8.60 1.22
CA ILE A 160 11.77 7.90 1.43
C ILE A 160 12.44 7.45 0.13
N GLY A 161 11.86 7.79 -1.04
CA GLY A 161 12.37 7.37 -2.35
C GLY A 161 12.29 5.86 -2.59
N ALA A 162 11.31 5.17 -2.00
CA ALA A 162 11.08 3.75 -2.17
C ALA A 162 10.02 3.47 -3.24
N SER A 163 10.06 2.27 -3.81
CA SER A 163 8.97 1.73 -4.63
C SER A 163 7.94 1.03 -3.74
N VAL A 164 6.65 1.18 -4.01
CA VAL A 164 5.65 0.35 -3.32
C VAL A 164 5.64 -1.05 -3.91
N LEU A 165 5.74 -2.10 -3.09
CA LEU A 165 5.50 -3.48 -3.51
C LEU A 165 4.10 -3.90 -3.07
N THR A 166 3.26 -4.40 -4.00
CA THR A 166 1.85 -4.72 -3.69
C THR A 166 1.24 -5.73 -4.67
N GLY A 167 0.33 -6.57 -4.15
CA GLY A 167 -0.57 -7.41 -4.95
C GLY A 167 -1.88 -6.69 -5.33
N ASN A 168 -2.16 -5.51 -4.79
CA ASN A 168 -3.33 -4.69 -5.09
C ASN A 168 -3.12 -3.86 -6.36
N VAL A 169 -3.06 -4.55 -7.49
CA VAL A 169 -2.74 -3.99 -8.80
C VAL A 169 -3.64 -2.81 -9.19
N GLY A 170 -4.95 -2.90 -8.95
CA GLY A 170 -5.91 -1.90 -9.42
C GLY A 170 -5.75 -0.55 -8.71
N ASP A 171 -5.77 -0.57 -7.37
CA ASP A 171 -5.77 0.68 -6.60
C ASP A 171 -4.42 1.40 -6.68
N PHE A 172 -3.31 0.65 -6.67
CA PHE A 172 -1.99 1.24 -6.80
C PHE A 172 -1.68 1.71 -8.23
N ASP A 173 -2.22 1.06 -9.26
CA ASP A 173 -2.19 1.63 -10.61
C ASP A 173 -2.95 2.98 -10.66
N PHE A 174 -4.13 3.06 -10.03
CA PHE A 174 -4.87 4.32 -9.96
C PHE A 174 -4.11 5.40 -9.21
N LEU A 175 -3.55 5.08 -8.05
CA LEU A 175 -2.72 6.01 -7.29
C LEU A 175 -1.50 6.49 -8.09
N ASN A 176 -0.83 5.60 -8.81
CA ASN A 176 0.31 5.96 -9.64
C ASN A 176 -0.08 6.85 -10.82
N GLN A 177 -1.25 6.64 -11.45
CA GLN A 177 -1.77 7.58 -12.45
C GLN A 177 -2.15 8.96 -11.86
N LEU A 178 -2.57 9.02 -10.57
CA LEU A 178 -2.83 10.28 -9.87
C LEU A 178 -1.53 10.99 -9.48
N VAL A 179 -0.55 10.24 -8.98
CA VAL A 179 0.75 10.73 -8.50
C VAL A 179 1.89 9.88 -9.11
N PRO A 180 2.31 10.16 -10.37
CA PRO A 180 3.26 9.33 -11.10
C PRO A 180 4.68 9.31 -10.56
N SER A 181 5.01 10.19 -9.61
CA SER A 181 6.35 10.32 -9.05
C SER A 181 6.70 9.23 -8.03
N VAL A 182 5.82 8.27 -7.77
CA VAL A 182 6.06 7.16 -6.85
C VAL A 182 6.14 5.88 -7.66
N PRO A 183 7.31 5.23 -7.73
CA PRO A 183 7.42 3.93 -8.37
C PRO A 183 6.56 2.89 -7.66
N ILE A 184 5.92 2.01 -8.43
CA ILE A 184 5.17 0.86 -7.91
C ILE A 184 5.71 -0.40 -8.57
N VAL A 185 5.78 -1.50 -7.81
CA VAL A 185 6.16 -2.83 -8.25
C VAL A 185 4.98 -3.74 -7.92
N LEU A 186 4.38 -4.31 -8.97
CA LEU A 186 3.16 -5.09 -8.87
C LEU A 186 3.45 -6.59 -8.99
N TYR A 187 2.65 -7.41 -8.34
CA TYR A 187 2.68 -8.85 -8.56
C TYR A 187 1.27 -9.44 -8.58
N ARG A 188 1.16 -10.69 -9.02
CA ARG A 188 -0.04 -11.51 -8.90
C ARG A 188 0.26 -12.68 -7.97
N GLN A 189 -0.74 -13.04 -7.17
CA GLN A 189 -0.69 -14.22 -6.33
C GLN A 189 -0.52 -15.48 -7.19
N THR A 190 0.20 -16.49 -6.67
CA THR A 190 0.31 -17.83 -7.27
C THR A 190 -0.90 -18.70 -6.96
#